data_AF-A0ABD6EWK3-F1
#
_entry.id   AF-A0ABD6EWK3-F1
#
_cell.length_a   1.000
_cell.length_b   1.000
_cell.length_c   1.000
_cell.angle_alpha   90.00
_cell.angle_beta   90.00
_cell.angle_gamma   90.00
#
_symmetry.space_group_name_H-M   'P 1'
#
loop_
_entity.id
_entity.type
_entity.pdbx_description
1 polymer ?
#
loop_
_entity_poly.entity_id
_entity_poly.type
_entity_poly.pdbx_seq_one_letter_code
_entity_poly.pdbx_strand_id
1 'polypeptide(L)'
;MTSSPLSITLILHFVVLSSDAVLFSVKCDNHPELLSNWSQCVIPNGDLADAISGFLRDVKDHGCKLPPRKVVRFGLSFLKNHTSAYLDHPLYKRVPSANCGMCGRRVRCCRRSKSFLAQSYVSEVCSGYTEPCMLEPLKQKDIDELTVMYPKAEAPIDGCNVSSYLKAELAILSQGPAFRFVEPLLCQIVGTKFPSVGCVRRGDKCACCCSPYRPTNDSRCVLDETFVNEFTCH
;
A
#
# COMPACT_ATOMS: atom_id res chain seq x y z
N MET A 1 -8.07 61.39 20.10
CA MET A 1 -8.78 61.24 18.81
C MET A 1 -7.93 60.32 17.95
N THR A 2 -8.36 59.07 17.87
CA THR A 2 -7.64 57.91 17.36
C THR A 2 -8.00 57.67 15.90
N SER A 3 -7.02 57.70 15.00
CA SER A 3 -7.15 57.27 13.60
C SER A 3 -7.01 55.75 13.51
N SER A 4 -8.03 55.12 12.93
CA SER A 4 -8.15 53.67 12.76
C SER A 4 -7.25 53.13 11.65
N PRO A 5 -6.63 51.94 11.77
CA PRO A 5 -6.09 51.23 10.62
C PRO A 5 -7.22 50.48 9.90
N LEU A 6 -7.40 50.76 8.62
CA LEU A 6 -8.28 50.02 7.73
C LEU A 6 -7.88 48.54 7.69
N SER A 7 -8.89 47.68 7.82
CA SER A 7 -8.83 46.23 7.63
C SER A 7 -8.15 45.84 6.32
N ILE A 8 -6.98 45.20 6.40
CA ILE A 8 -6.45 44.32 5.34
C ILE A 8 -6.93 42.91 5.69
N THR A 9 -8.23 42.70 5.53
CA THR A 9 -8.86 41.38 5.74
C THR A 9 -9.80 41.10 4.59
N LEU A 10 -9.31 41.08 3.34
CA LEU A 10 -10.09 40.50 2.23
C LEU A 10 -9.31 40.24 0.92
N ILE A 11 -8.13 39.61 0.96
CA ILE A 11 -7.56 38.98 -0.25
C ILE A 11 -6.95 37.62 0.11
N LEU A 12 -7.77 36.74 0.69
CA LEU A 12 -7.42 35.34 0.92
C LEU A 12 -8.59 34.39 0.61
N HIS A 13 -9.56 34.86 -0.17
CA HIS A 13 -10.80 34.13 -0.49
C HIS A 13 -11.10 34.00 -1.99
N PHE A 14 -10.13 34.22 -2.89
CA PHE A 14 -10.35 34.12 -4.34
C PHE A 14 -9.38 33.21 -5.11
N VAL A 15 -8.79 32.21 -4.45
CA VAL A 15 -8.16 31.06 -5.14
C VAL A 15 -8.57 29.75 -4.48
N VAL A 16 -9.87 29.56 -4.27
CA VAL A 16 -10.45 28.25 -3.95
C VAL A 16 -11.69 28.12 -4.82
N LEU A 17 -11.49 27.94 -6.12
CA LEU A 17 -12.47 27.39 -7.07
C LEU A 17 -11.74 27.26 -8.41
N SER A 18 -11.88 26.11 -9.05
CA SER A 18 -11.23 25.68 -10.31
C SER A 18 -9.73 25.32 -10.26
N SER A 19 -9.41 24.11 -9.76
CA SER A 19 -8.32 23.26 -10.30
C SER A 19 -8.21 21.85 -9.66
N ASP A 20 -9.22 21.32 -8.97
CA ASP A 20 -9.10 20.01 -8.31
C ASP A 20 -8.98 18.81 -9.27
N ALA A 21 -9.28 18.98 -10.57
CA ALA A 21 -9.24 17.90 -11.55
C ALA A 21 -7.97 17.84 -12.43
N VAL A 22 -7.11 18.87 -12.43
CA VAL A 22 -5.94 18.95 -13.34
C VAL A 22 -4.61 18.76 -12.62
N LEU A 23 -4.60 18.87 -11.28
CA LEU A 23 -3.37 18.71 -10.49
C LEU A 23 -2.97 17.24 -10.28
N PHE A 24 -3.89 16.30 -10.52
CA PHE A 24 -3.70 14.90 -10.15
C PHE A 24 -3.66 13.97 -11.38
N SER A 25 -2.52 13.28 -11.51
CA SER A 25 -2.29 12.13 -12.40
C SER A 25 -2.34 12.41 -13.90
N VAL A 26 -1.22 12.87 -14.47
CA VAL A 26 -1.00 12.85 -15.93
C VAL A 26 -0.86 11.39 -16.38
N LYS A 27 -1.91 10.86 -17.03
CA LYS A 27 -1.95 9.50 -17.58
C LYS A 27 -1.29 9.39 -18.94
N CYS A 28 -0.86 8.17 -19.27
CA CYS A 28 -0.23 7.80 -20.54
C CYS A 28 -1.16 6.88 -21.38
N ASP A 29 -2.47 6.88 -21.13
CA ASP A 29 -3.42 5.95 -21.78
C ASP A 29 -3.35 6.01 -23.32
N ASN A 30 -3.14 7.21 -23.88
CA ASN A 30 -2.99 7.45 -25.32
C ASN A 30 -1.52 7.64 -25.76
N HIS A 31 -0.56 7.44 -24.86
CA HIS A 31 0.88 7.63 -25.08
C HIS A 31 1.69 6.48 -24.46
N PRO A 32 1.49 5.23 -24.91
CA PRO A 32 2.18 4.07 -24.35
C PRO A 32 3.71 4.16 -24.49
N GLU A 33 4.21 4.89 -25.47
CA GLU A 33 5.64 5.18 -25.67
C GLU A 33 6.27 6.00 -24.54
N LEU A 34 5.47 6.71 -23.76
CA LEU A 34 5.91 7.49 -22.60
C LEU A 34 5.88 6.67 -21.29
N LEU A 35 5.44 5.41 -21.33
CA LEU A 35 5.51 4.53 -20.18
C LEU A 35 6.94 4.02 -19.98
N SER A 36 7.37 3.98 -18.73
CA SER A 36 8.63 3.34 -18.40
C SER A 36 8.56 1.82 -18.57
N ASN A 37 9.73 1.18 -18.55
CA ASN A 37 9.81 -0.26 -18.32
C ASN A 37 9.18 -0.60 -16.96
N TRP A 38 8.73 -1.84 -16.84
CA TRP A 38 8.26 -2.41 -15.60
C TRP A 38 9.39 -2.58 -14.60
N SER A 39 9.09 -2.23 -13.35
CA SER A 39 9.90 -2.53 -12.18
C SER A 39 10.02 -4.04 -11.96
N GLN A 40 10.90 -4.44 -11.05
CA GLN A 40 10.93 -5.80 -10.55
C GLN A 40 9.63 -6.13 -9.81
N CYS A 41 9.34 -7.43 -9.77
CA CYS A 41 8.22 -7.97 -8.99
C CYS A 41 8.58 -7.97 -7.51
N VAL A 42 7.83 -7.18 -6.73
CA VAL A 42 8.05 -7.02 -5.30
C VAL A 42 6.78 -7.46 -4.56
N ILE A 43 6.95 -8.33 -3.56
CA ILE A 43 6.03 -8.40 -2.42
C ILE A 43 6.62 -7.48 -1.37
N PRO A 44 5.86 -6.49 -0.84
CA PRO A 44 6.32 -5.70 0.29
C PRO A 44 6.43 -6.64 1.50
N ASN A 45 7.61 -7.19 1.73
CA ASN A 45 7.93 -8.05 2.85
C ASN A 45 8.61 -7.25 3.97
N GLY A 46 8.45 -7.69 5.21
CA GLY A 46 9.28 -7.24 6.34
C GLY A 46 9.33 -5.72 6.54
N ASP A 47 10.55 -5.17 6.65
CA ASP A 47 10.80 -3.75 6.94
C ASP A 47 10.25 -2.88 5.81
N LEU A 48 9.10 -2.26 6.08
CA LEU A 48 8.41 -1.38 5.15
C LEU A 48 9.31 -0.22 4.68
N ALA A 49 10.25 0.24 5.52
CA ALA A 49 11.21 1.27 5.12
C ALA A 49 12.18 0.77 4.04
N ASP A 50 12.64 -0.48 4.15
CA ASP A 50 13.51 -1.10 3.15
C ASP A 50 12.74 -1.44 1.87
N ALA A 51 11.51 -1.94 1.99
CA ALA A 51 10.64 -2.18 0.84
C ALA A 51 10.37 -0.88 0.06
N ILE A 52 10.06 0.21 0.76
CA ILE A 52 9.87 1.54 0.15
C ILE A 52 11.17 2.05 -0.46
N SER A 53 12.31 1.88 0.21
CA SER A 53 13.61 2.32 -0.30
C SER A 53 14.01 1.54 -1.57
N GLY A 54 13.77 0.24 -1.59
CA GLY A 54 13.98 -0.64 -2.74
C GLY A 54 13.11 -0.22 -3.92
N PHE A 55 11.82 -0.03 -3.68
CA PHE A 55 10.88 0.47 -4.67
C PHE A 55 11.30 1.82 -5.27
N LEU A 56 11.61 2.81 -4.41
CA LEU A 56 12.01 4.14 -4.84
C LEU A 56 13.26 4.12 -5.73
N ARG A 57 14.20 3.21 -5.46
CA ARG A 57 15.38 3.00 -6.29
C ARG A 57 15.00 2.39 -7.65
N ASP A 58 14.21 1.33 -7.65
CA ASP A 58 13.80 0.62 -8.86
C ASP A 58 13.03 1.52 -9.84
N VAL A 59 12.04 2.26 -9.35
CA VAL A 59 11.25 3.17 -10.19
C VAL A 59 12.08 4.36 -10.69
N LYS A 60 13.05 4.83 -9.91
CA LYS A 60 13.96 5.91 -10.33
C LYS A 60 14.78 5.50 -11.54
N ASP A 61 15.30 4.28 -11.53
CA ASP A 61 16.14 3.75 -12.61
C ASP A 61 15.32 3.57 -13.91
N HIS A 62 13.99 3.46 -13.80
CA HIS A 62 13.05 3.49 -14.91
C HIS A 62 12.62 4.89 -15.37
N GLY A 63 13.17 5.96 -14.77
CA GLY A 63 12.91 7.34 -15.13
C GLY A 63 11.71 7.97 -14.43
N CYS A 64 11.18 7.32 -13.40
CA CYS A 64 10.09 7.86 -12.59
C CYS A 64 10.56 9.02 -11.71
N LYS A 65 9.74 10.07 -11.61
CA LYS A 65 9.98 11.15 -10.66
C LYS A 65 9.80 10.63 -9.24
N LEU A 66 10.73 11.00 -8.37
CA LEU A 66 10.68 10.67 -6.95
C LEU A 66 10.11 11.81 -6.13
N PRO A 67 9.50 11.53 -4.97
CA PRO A 67 9.14 12.57 -4.03
C PRO A 67 10.38 13.34 -3.56
N PRO A 68 10.22 14.59 -3.07
CA PRO A 68 11.32 15.37 -2.53
C PRO A 68 12.08 14.59 -1.45
N ARG A 69 13.42 14.66 -1.47
CA ARG A 69 14.29 13.92 -0.53
C ARG A 69 13.93 14.16 0.94
N LYS A 70 13.47 15.37 1.29
CA LYS A 70 13.03 15.70 2.66
C LYS A 70 11.80 14.89 3.08
N VAL A 71 10.83 14.70 2.17
CA VAL A 71 9.62 13.90 2.41
C VAL A 71 9.97 12.42 2.52
N VAL A 72 10.81 11.91 1.62
CA VAL A 72 11.29 10.52 1.69
C VAL A 72 12.02 10.27 3.01
N ARG A 73 12.93 11.16 3.41
CA ARG A 73 13.65 11.03 4.68
C ARG A 73 12.71 11.09 5.89
N PHE A 74 11.71 11.97 5.87
CA PHE A 74 10.71 12.05 6.93
C PHE A 74 9.90 10.76 7.04
N GLY A 75 9.36 10.25 5.93
CA GLY A 75 8.60 9.00 5.89
C GLY A 75 9.43 7.79 6.32
N LEU A 76 10.65 7.65 5.79
CA LEU A 76 11.56 6.57 6.18
C LEU A 76 11.99 6.69 7.65
N SER A 77 12.22 7.89 8.17
CA SER A 77 12.53 8.08 9.59
C SER A 77 11.35 7.76 10.49
N PHE A 78 10.13 8.10 10.08
CA PHE A 78 8.92 7.72 10.79
C PHE A 78 8.81 6.20 10.86
N LEU A 79 8.94 5.51 9.72
CA LEU A 79 8.92 4.05 9.67
C LEU A 79 10.07 3.44 10.49
N LYS A 80 11.27 4.01 10.44
CA LYS A 80 12.46 3.58 11.20
C LYS A 80 12.34 3.74 12.71
N ASN A 81 11.61 4.75 13.17
CA ASN A 81 11.39 5.00 14.59
C ASN A 81 10.22 4.18 15.15
N HIS A 82 9.39 3.60 14.28
CA HIS A 82 8.26 2.74 14.63
C HIS A 82 8.43 1.32 14.07
N THR A 83 9.65 0.92 13.69
CA THR A 83 9.89 -0.34 12.94
C THR A 83 9.82 -1.56 13.82
N SER A 84 10.19 -1.49 15.10
CA SER A 84 9.96 -2.61 16.03
C SER A 84 8.47 -2.93 16.12
N ALA A 85 7.60 -1.93 16.10
CA ALA A 85 6.16 -2.13 16.04
C ALA A 85 5.67 -2.72 14.70
N TYR A 86 6.47 -2.66 13.63
CA TYR A 86 6.12 -3.17 12.29
C TYR A 86 6.75 -4.54 11.97
N LEU A 87 8.02 -4.72 12.30
CA LEU A 87 8.76 -5.96 12.08
C LEU A 87 8.35 -7.07 13.04
N ASP A 88 8.02 -6.72 14.29
CA ASP A 88 7.46 -7.67 15.25
C ASP A 88 5.93 -7.76 15.16
N HIS A 89 5.31 -6.90 14.33
CA HIS A 89 3.87 -6.86 14.16
C HIS A 89 3.36 -8.23 13.69
N PRO A 90 2.37 -8.82 14.38
CA PRO A 90 1.93 -10.16 14.05
C PRO A 90 1.41 -10.33 12.60
N LEU A 91 0.88 -9.28 11.98
CA LEU A 91 0.40 -9.33 10.59
C LEU A 91 1.52 -9.25 9.55
N TYR A 92 2.61 -8.54 9.84
CA TYR A 92 3.66 -8.23 8.85
C TYR A 92 4.82 -9.22 8.91
N LYS A 93 5.17 -9.73 10.09
CA LYS A 93 6.26 -10.71 10.26
C LYS A 93 6.03 -12.05 9.53
N ARG A 94 4.77 -12.36 9.22
CA ARG A 94 4.37 -13.57 8.49
C ARG A 94 4.38 -13.41 6.96
N VAL A 95 4.66 -12.21 6.44
CA VAL A 95 4.70 -11.97 5.00
C VAL A 95 5.97 -12.59 4.40
N PRO A 96 5.86 -13.50 3.41
CA PRO A 96 7.01 -14.15 2.83
C PRO A 96 7.84 -13.19 1.98
N SER A 97 9.15 -13.43 1.89
CA SER A 97 10.06 -12.67 1.04
C SER A 97 10.02 -13.08 -0.44
N ALA A 98 9.57 -14.31 -0.72
CA ALA A 98 9.47 -14.83 -2.07
C ALA A 98 8.09 -14.54 -2.69
N ASN A 99 8.06 -14.28 -4.01
CA ASN A 99 6.82 -14.09 -4.75
C ASN A 99 5.95 -15.37 -4.72
N CYS A 100 4.71 -15.22 -4.30
CA CYS A 100 3.69 -16.26 -4.22
C CYS A 100 2.30 -15.61 -4.26
N GLY A 101 1.25 -16.43 -4.33
CA GLY A 101 -0.12 -16.03 -4.02
C GLY A 101 -0.72 -14.97 -4.95
N MET A 102 -0.15 -14.73 -6.14
CA MET A 102 -0.46 -13.57 -6.99
C MET A 102 -0.26 -12.23 -6.26
N CYS A 103 0.68 -12.19 -5.32
CA CYS A 103 0.95 -11.05 -4.45
C CYS A 103 2.06 -10.14 -4.95
N GLY A 104 2.98 -10.67 -5.74
CA GLY A 104 4.03 -9.88 -6.36
C GLY A 104 3.44 -8.82 -7.27
N ARG A 105 3.93 -7.59 -7.14
CA ARG A 105 3.46 -6.45 -7.92
C ARG A 105 4.64 -5.74 -8.55
N ARG A 106 4.43 -5.26 -9.75
CA ARG A 106 5.37 -4.39 -10.44
C ARG A 106 4.66 -3.14 -10.92
N VAL A 107 5.42 -2.06 -11.02
CA VAL A 107 4.90 -0.76 -11.42
C VAL A 107 5.70 -0.20 -12.57
N ARG A 108 5.10 0.75 -13.28
CA ARG A 108 5.77 1.63 -14.22
C ARG A 108 5.12 3.00 -14.14
N CYS A 109 5.84 4.02 -14.55
CA CYS A 109 5.33 5.39 -14.51
C CYS A 109 5.12 5.97 -15.90
N CYS A 110 4.23 6.95 -15.97
CA CYS A 110 4.10 7.83 -17.11
C CYS A 110 5.14 8.94 -17.04
N ARG A 111 6.12 8.94 -17.96
CA ARG A 111 7.23 9.91 -17.99
C ARG A 111 6.81 11.32 -18.42
N ARG A 112 5.52 11.53 -18.73
CA ARG A 112 4.96 12.82 -19.15
C ARG A 112 4.93 13.85 -18.03
N SER A 113 4.83 13.42 -16.77
CA SER A 113 4.81 14.34 -15.65
C SER A 113 6.19 14.93 -15.34
N LYS A 114 6.20 16.23 -15.04
CA LYS A 114 7.40 16.94 -14.57
C LYS A 114 7.58 16.86 -13.05
N SER A 115 6.57 16.41 -12.30
CA SER A 115 6.60 16.33 -10.83
C SER A 115 6.11 14.97 -10.32
N PHE A 116 6.54 14.58 -9.12
CA PHE A 116 6.07 13.36 -8.47
C PHE A 116 4.55 13.38 -8.22
N LEU A 117 4.01 14.51 -7.74
CA LEU A 117 2.59 14.66 -7.40
C LEU A 117 1.66 14.52 -8.61
N ALA A 118 2.10 14.96 -9.79
CA ALA A 118 1.33 14.86 -11.03
C ALA A 118 1.64 13.57 -11.82
N GLN A 119 2.56 12.72 -11.35
CA GLN A 119 2.94 11.51 -12.07
C GLN A 119 1.95 10.38 -11.83
N SER A 120 1.39 9.84 -12.91
CA SER A 120 0.64 8.58 -12.84
C SER A 120 1.57 7.38 -12.82
N TYR A 121 1.16 6.36 -12.08
CA TYR A 121 1.79 5.04 -12.06
C TYR A 121 0.76 4.01 -12.49
N VAL A 122 1.22 3.02 -13.24
CA VAL A 122 0.46 1.83 -13.58
C VAL A 122 1.05 0.70 -12.75
N SER A 123 0.21 -0.06 -12.06
CA SER A 123 0.60 -1.27 -11.33
C SER A 123 -0.07 -2.49 -11.94
N GLU A 124 0.63 -3.61 -11.92
CA GLU A 124 0.05 -4.89 -12.30
C GLU A 124 0.54 -6.02 -11.41
N VAL A 125 -0.25 -7.09 -11.39
CA VAL A 125 0.10 -8.35 -10.71
C VAL A 125 1.17 -9.04 -11.52
N CYS A 126 2.21 -9.52 -10.86
CA CYS A 126 3.22 -10.35 -11.47
C CYS A 126 2.63 -11.72 -11.83
N SER A 127 2.76 -12.10 -13.10
CA SER A 127 2.33 -13.40 -13.58
C SER A 127 3.29 -14.50 -13.14
N GLY A 128 2.82 -15.75 -13.17
CA GLY A 128 3.64 -16.94 -12.88
C GLY A 128 3.69 -17.37 -11.42
N TYR A 129 3.11 -16.61 -10.49
CA TYR A 129 3.09 -16.91 -9.06
C TYR A 129 1.70 -17.35 -8.58
N THR A 130 1.12 -18.34 -9.25
CA THR A 130 -0.25 -18.81 -8.99
C THR A 130 -0.37 -19.72 -7.77
N GLU A 131 0.74 -20.22 -7.23
CA GLU A 131 0.73 -21.04 -6.02
C GLU A 131 0.48 -20.16 -4.78
N PRO A 132 -0.43 -20.53 -3.87
CA PRO A 132 -0.69 -19.76 -2.65
C PRO A 132 0.57 -19.56 -1.81
N CYS A 133 0.64 -18.41 -1.14
CA CYS A 133 1.61 -18.21 -0.07
C CYS A 133 1.25 -19.12 1.11
N MET A 134 2.19 -19.99 1.50
CA MET A 134 2.00 -20.90 2.63
C MET A 134 2.57 -20.27 3.90
N LEU A 135 1.68 -19.74 4.74
CA LEU A 135 2.03 -19.00 5.95
C LEU A 135 1.75 -19.82 7.20
N GLU A 136 2.49 -19.51 8.28
CA GLU A 136 2.15 -20.03 9.60
C GLU A 136 0.87 -19.34 10.12
N PRO A 137 -0.05 -20.08 10.76
CA PRO A 137 -1.19 -19.49 11.45
C PRO A 137 -0.73 -18.56 12.58
N LEU A 138 -1.55 -17.56 12.89
CA LEU A 138 -1.33 -16.75 14.08
C LEU A 138 -1.40 -17.63 15.33
N LYS A 139 -0.42 -17.44 16.23
CA LYS A 139 -0.45 -18.07 17.56
C LYS A 139 -1.42 -17.33 18.46
N GLN A 140 -1.92 -17.97 19.51
CA GLN A 140 -2.85 -17.32 20.45
C GLN A 140 -2.29 -16.00 21.00
N LYS A 141 -1.01 -15.97 21.39
CA LYS A 141 -0.32 -14.75 21.84
C LYS A 141 -0.42 -13.60 20.81
N ASP A 142 -0.25 -13.92 19.53
CA ASP A 142 -0.32 -12.95 18.44
C ASP A 142 -1.75 -12.42 18.27
N ILE A 143 -2.76 -13.29 18.41
CA ILE A 143 -4.18 -12.92 18.36
C ILE A 143 -4.55 -12.02 19.54
N ASP A 144 -4.08 -12.35 20.74
CA ASP A 144 -4.34 -11.56 21.95
C ASP A 144 -3.76 -10.14 21.79
N GLU A 145 -2.53 -10.03 21.29
CA GLU A 145 -1.87 -8.76 21.01
C GLU A 145 -2.63 -7.93 19.97
N LEU A 146 -3.03 -8.54 18.84
CA LEU A 146 -3.83 -7.89 17.81
C LEU A 146 -5.21 -7.46 18.30
N THR A 147 -5.82 -8.22 19.20
CA THR A 147 -7.14 -7.89 19.78
C THR A 147 -7.04 -6.68 20.70
N VAL A 148 -5.95 -6.53 21.44
CA VAL A 148 -5.67 -5.32 22.23
C VAL A 148 -5.46 -4.11 21.32
N MET A 149 -4.70 -4.28 20.22
CA MET A 149 -4.45 -3.20 19.26
C MET A 149 -5.71 -2.79 18.47
N TYR A 150 -6.53 -3.76 18.08
CA TYR A 150 -7.71 -3.58 17.23
C TYR A 150 -8.96 -4.20 17.87
N PRO A 151 -9.52 -3.60 18.93
CA PRO A 151 -10.59 -4.21 19.73
C PRO A 151 -11.92 -4.39 18.99
N LYS A 152 -12.08 -3.75 17.83
CA LYS A 152 -13.27 -3.88 16.96
C LYS A 152 -13.07 -4.88 15.81
N ALA A 153 -11.87 -5.41 15.64
CA ALA A 153 -11.59 -6.41 14.61
C ALA A 153 -11.98 -7.80 15.11
N GLU A 154 -12.60 -8.58 14.24
CA GLU A 154 -12.93 -9.97 14.52
C GLU A 154 -11.65 -10.83 14.50
N ALA A 155 -11.45 -11.62 15.56
CA ALA A 155 -10.33 -12.54 15.67
C ALA A 155 -10.52 -13.76 14.75
N PRO A 156 -9.47 -14.25 14.07
CA PRO A 156 -9.56 -15.45 13.24
C PRO A 156 -9.74 -16.69 14.11
N ILE A 157 -10.76 -17.49 13.80
CA ILE A 157 -11.03 -18.77 14.48
C ILE A 157 -9.90 -19.78 14.20
N ASP A 158 -9.36 -19.79 12.99
CA ASP A 158 -8.36 -20.76 12.51
C ASP A 158 -6.93 -20.20 12.45
N GLY A 159 -6.73 -18.97 12.94
CA GLY A 159 -5.46 -18.24 12.87
C GLY A 159 -5.03 -17.81 11.46
N CYS A 160 -5.81 -18.09 10.42
CA CYS A 160 -5.42 -17.83 9.03
C CYS A 160 -6.04 -16.56 8.45
N ASN A 161 -7.36 -16.38 8.60
CA ASN A 161 -8.08 -15.26 8.01
C ASN A 161 -7.96 -13.97 8.85
N VAL A 162 -6.94 -13.18 8.59
CA VAL A 162 -6.67 -11.93 9.34
C VAL A 162 -7.27 -10.69 8.68
N SER A 163 -8.25 -10.85 7.78
CA SER A 163 -8.80 -9.73 7.00
C SER A 163 -9.29 -8.60 7.91
N SER A 164 -9.98 -8.91 9.00
CA SER A 164 -10.53 -7.90 9.91
C SER A 164 -9.47 -7.04 10.59
N TYR A 165 -8.35 -7.64 11.02
CA TYR A 165 -7.22 -6.89 11.58
C TYR A 165 -6.56 -5.99 10.54
N LEU A 166 -6.38 -6.47 9.30
CA LEU A 166 -5.86 -5.65 8.22
C LEU A 166 -6.76 -4.45 7.90
N LYS A 167 -8.09 -4.65 7.89
CA LYS A 167 -9.04 -3.55 7.67
C LYS A 167 -8.89 -2.47 8.75
N ALA A 168 -8.75 -2.89 10.02
CA ALA A 168 -8.57 -1.97 11.13
C ALA A 168 -7.23 -1.21 11.06
N GLU A 169 -6.13 -1.91 10.78
CA GLU A 169 -4.80 -1.32 10.62
C GLU A 169 -4.78 -0.29 9.48
N LEU A 170 -5.31 -0.63 8.31
CA LEU A 170 -5.41 0.31 7.19
C LEU A 170 -6.29 1.52 7.52
N ALA A 171 -7.38 1.33 8.26
CA ALA A 171 -8.22 2.44 8.71
C ALA A 171 -7.45 3.39 9.64
N ILE A 172 -6.63 2.88 10.55
CA ILE A 172 -5.78 3.71 11.43
C ILE A 172 -4.70 4.42 10.62
N LEU A 173 -4.01 3.70 9.75
CA LEU A 173 -2.98 4.29 8.88
C LEU A 173 -3.56 5.43 8.05
N SER A 174 -4.77 5.28 7.51
CA SER A 174 -5.42 6.29 6.67
C SER A 174 -5.73 7.62 7.37
N GLN A 175 -5.73 7.66 8.70
CA GLN A 175 -6.12 8.83 9.50
C GLN A 175 -4.94 9.74 9.89
N GLY A 176 -3.69 9.36 9.60
CA GLY A 176 -2.50 10.10 10.02
C GLY A 176 -2.03 11.20 9.05
N PRO A 177 -1.45 12.31 9.54
CA PRO A 177 -0.84 13.33 8.67
C PRO A 177 0.36 12.80 7.88
N ALA A 178 1.08 11.80 8.41
CA ALA A 178 2.11 11.08 7.68
C ALA A 178 1.52 10.36 6.46
N PHE A 179 0.34 9.72 6.61
CA PHE A 179 -0.34 9.04 5.52
C PHE A 179 -0.59 10.00 4.37
N ARG A 180 -1.08 11.22 4.55
CA ARG A 180 -1.23 12.18 3.42
C ARG A 180 0.04 12.44 2.58
N PHE A 181 1.23 12.27 3.15
CA PHE A 181 2.51 12.46 2.45
C PHE A 181 3.15 11.17 1.93
N VAL A 182 2.86 10.03 2.58
CA VAL A 182 3.36 8.72 2.16
C VAL A 182 2.31 7.91 1.43
N GLU A 183 1.03 8.28 1.46
CA GLU A 183 -0.14 7.61 0.86
C GLU A 183 0.05 7.43 -0.62
N PRO A 184 0.54 8.37 -1.43
CA PRO A 184 0.81 8.07 -2.84
C PRO A 184 1.86 6.96 -3.02
N LEU A 185 2.84 6.85 -2.12
CA LEU A 185 3.85 5.79 -2.12
C LEU A 185 3.32 4.49 -1.50
N LEU A 186 2.64 4.55 -0.36
CA LEU A 186 2.02 3.42 0.32
C LEU A 186 0.88 2.88 -0.54
N CYS A 187 0.03 3.66 -1.17
CA CYS A 187 -0.93 3.16 -2.14
C CYS A 187 -0.28 2.49 -3.38
N GLN A 188 0.94 2.89 -3.75
CA GLN A 188 1.68 2.26 -4.85
C GLN A 188 2.48 1.02 -4.40
N ILE A 189 2.85 0.92 -3.11
CA ILE A 189 3.73 -0.11 -2.53
C ILE A 189 2.98 -1.09 -1.60
N VAL A 190 1.88 -0.62 -1.02
CA VAL A 190 0.97 -1.23 -0.02
C VAL A 190 -0.47 -1.33 -0.56
N GLY A 191 -0.95 -0.36 -1.35
CA GLY A 191 -2.20 -0.49 -2.13
C GLY A 191 -2.11 -1.55 -3.22
N THR A 192 -0.90 -2.04 -3.47
CA THR A 192 -0.55 -3.37 -3.97
C THR A 192 -0.73 -4.45 -2.89
N LYS A 193 -1.90 -4.43 -2.25
CA LYS A 193 -2.64 -5.54 -1.62
C LYS A 193 -1.78 -6.52 -0.81
N PHE A 194 -1.63 -6.25 0.49
CA PHE A 194 -1.02 -7.16 1.45
C PHE A 194 -1.45 -8.63 1.28
N PRO A 195 -0.53 -9.61 1.39
CA PRO A 195 -0.76 -11.05 1.19
C PRO A 195 -1.60 -11.79 2.23
N SER A 196 -2.49 -11.10 2.92
CA SER A 196 -3.25 -11.68 4.04
C SER A 196 -4.78 -11.64 3.85
N VAL A 197 -5.28 -11.15 2.72
CA VAL A 197 -6.73 -11.09 2.43
C VAL A 197 -7.13 -12.29 1.57
N GLY A 198 -7.81 -13.26 2.17
CA GLY A 198 -8.23 -14.50 1.47
C GLY A 198 -7.37 -15.72 1.81
N CYS A 199 -6.96 -15.86 3.07
CA CYS A 199 -6.28 -17.05 3.56
C CYS A 199 -7.28 -18.13 4.00
N VAL A 200 -6.99 -19.39 3.70
CA VAL A 200 -7.73 -20.55 4.21
C VAL A 200 -6.80 -21.54 4.89
N ARG A 201 -7.26 -22.17 5.97
CA ARG A 201 -6.55 -23.27 6.62
C ARG A 201 -6.36 -24.45 5.66
N ARG A 202 -5.13 -24.95 5.54
CA ARG A 202 -4.78 -26.22 4.87
C ARG A 202 -3.81 -27.01 5.71
N GLY A 203 -4.31 -28.06 6.35
CA GLY A 203 -3.52 -28.86 7.26
C GLY A 203 -2.96 -28.00 8.39
N ASP A 204 -1.64 -27.94 8.50
CA ASP A 204 -0.90 -27.18 9.51
C ASP A 204 -0.54 -25.74 9.08
N LYS A 205 -0.79 -25.33 7.82
CA LYS A 205 -0.51 -23.98 7.30
C LYS A 205 -1.74 -23.20 6.81
N CYS A 206 -1.53 -21.91 6.51
CA CYS A 206 -2.49 -21.03 5.87
C CYS A 206 -2.12 -20.86 4.40
N ALA A 207 -3.02 -21.22 3.48
CA ALA A 207 -2.85 -20.94 2.07
C ALA A 207 -3.48 -19.58 1.75
N CYS A 208 -2.67 -18.61 1.35
CA CYS A 208 -3.08 -17.23 1.13
C CYS A 208 -2.86 -16.79 -0.32
N CYS A 209 -3.83 -16.06 -0.86
CA CYS A 209 -3.70 -15.36 -2.14
C CYS A 209 -3.95 -13.87 -1.91
N CYS A 210 -3.38 -13.01 -2.75
CA CYS A 210 -3.66 -11.58 -2.72
C CYS A 210 -4.89 -11.25 -3.53
N SER A 211 -5.65 -10.26 -3.08
CA SER A 211 -6.78 -9.76 -3.86
C SER A 211 -6.37 -9.34 -5.30
N PRO A 212 -7.24 -9.56 -6.30
CA PRO A 212 -8.58 -10.13 -6.20
C PRO A 212 -8.60 -11.66 -6.24
N TYR A 213 -7.51 -12.35 -5.91
CA TYR A 213 -7.43 -13.81 -5.99
C TYR A 213 -7.76 -14.48 -4.67
N ARG A 214 -8.31 -15.69 -4.75
CA ARG A 214 -8.56 -16.60 -3.62
C ARG A 214 -7.94 -17.97 -3.87
N PRO A 215 -7.55 -18.68 -2.80
CA PRO A 215 -7.05 -20.05 -2.91
C PRO A 215 -8.18 -21.02 -3.28
N THR A 216 -7.91 -21.95 -4.20
CA THR A 216 -8.78 -23.07 -4.56
C THR A 216 -8.24 -24.38 -4.04
N ASN A 217 -9.08 -25.39 -3.87
CA ASN A 217 -8.72 -26.75 -3.39
C ASN A 217 -7.49 -27.35 -4.10
N ASP A 218 -7.30 -27.03 -5.38
CA ASP A 218 -6.15 -27.48 -6.19
C ASP A 218 -4.83 -26.73 -5.93
N SER A 219 -4.74 -25.98 -4.83
CA SER A 219 -3.54 -25.24 -4.42
C SER A 219 -3.13 -24.19 -5.47
N ARG A 220 -4.12 -23.47 -6.01
CA ARG A 220 -3.91 -22.34 -6.92
C ARG A 220 -4.69 -21.11 -6.49
N CYS A 221 -4.20 -19.95 -6.87
CA CYS A 221 -4.88 -18.68 -6.74
C CYS A 221 -5.68 -18.40 -8.01
N VAL A 222 -7.00 -18.29 -7.87
CA VAL A 222 -7.91 -17.95 -8.98
C VAL A 222 -8.62 -16.64 -8.66
N LEU A 223 -9.05 -15.95 -9.71
CA LEU A 223 -9.75 -14.69 -9.56
C LEU A 223 -11.06 -14.92 -8.77
N ASP A 224 -11.29 -14.09 -7.78
CA ASP A 224 -12.53 -14.07 -7.00
C ASP A 224 -13.48 -13.06 -7.65
N GLU A 225 -14.44 -13.57 -8.40
CA GLU A 225 -15.45 -12.77 -9.09
C GLU A 225 -16.41 -12.07 -8.12
N THR A 226 -16.45 -12.50 -6.86
CA THR A 226 -17.25 -11.88 -5.80
C THR A 226 -16.50 -10.79 -5.05
N PHE A 227 -15.23 -10.56 -5.40
CA PHE A 227 -14.40 -9.56 -4.73
C PHE A 227 -14.95 -8.15 -4.97
N VAL A 228 -15.57 -7.58 -3.94
CA VAL A 228 -15.91 -6.16 -3.89
C VAL A 228 -14.64 -5.38 -3.57
N ASN A 229 -14.32 -4.40 -4.41
CA ASN A 229 -13.14 -3.56 -4.26
C ASN A 229 -13.36 -2.57 -3.09
N GLU A 230 -13.30 -3.07 -1.85
CA GLU A 230 -13.51 -2.27 -0.63
C GLU A 230 -12.35 -1.29 -0.36
N PHE A 231 -11.22 -1.46 -1.03
CA PHE A 231 -9.99 -0.70 -0.80
C PHE A 231 -9.44 -0.13 -2.11
N THR A 232 -9.96 1.02 -2.51
CA THR A 232 -9.36 1.86 -3.54
C THR A 232 -8.56 2.98 -2.90
N CYS A 233 -7.28 3.07 -3.28
CA CYS A 233 -6.54 4.30 -3.10
C CYS A 233 -7.15 5.39 -3.99
N HIS A 234 -7.53 6.51 -3.39
CA HIS A 234 -8.12 7.66 -4.07
C HIS A 234 -7.04 8.65 -4.51
#